data_AF-A0A9P7XSU4-F1
#
_entry.id   AF-A0A9P7XSU4-F1
#
_cell.length_a   1.000
_cell.length_b   1.000
_cell.length_c   1.000
_cell.angle_alpha   90.00
_cell.angle_beta   90.00
_cell.angle_gamma   90.00
#
_symmetry.space_group_name_H-M   'P 1'
#
loop_
_entity.id
_entity.type
_entity.pdbx_description
1 polymer ?
#
loop_
_entity_poly.entity_id
_entity_poly.type
_entity_poly.pdbx_seq_one_letter_code
_entity_poly.pdbx_strand_id
1 'polypeptide(L)'
;MVTPARLNPPPVFTCARDGFSALAWLVAVNRYFNLAKISETERTPHALSYLGTPGPARWFDGCGLPDTCNFETEFTPAFKLEYIPNNFAGSCRRHLTNLRMTTNFSTYLSTFKELLGALLGYASTDTAKTTVNEFAQTSIIDNCPLVLQQMIEGHIIQNPNITLIQIFQYAQEMDRIYSFKPDTGPKTNSLAIASVSQYHNLL
;
A
#
# COMPACT_ATOMS: atom_id res chain seq x y z
N MET A 1 30.72 14.42 -19.24
CA MET A 1 29.39 13.99 -19.72
C MET A 1 28.79 13.10 -18.67
N VAL A 2 27.72 13.53 -18.01
CA VAL A 2 27.00 12.69 -17.04
C VAL A 2 26.05 11.83 -17.86
N THR A 3 26.28 10.52 -17.88
CA THR A 3 25.33 9.57 -18.49
C THR A 3 24.02 9.71 -17.72
N PRO A 4 22.88 10.08 -18.36
CA PRO A 4 21.61 10.09 -17.65
C PRO A 4 21.37 8.69 -17.10
N ALA A 5 21.03 8.60 -15.81
CA ALA A 5 20.68 7.34 -15.19
C ALA A 5 19.62 6.66 -16.07
N ARG A 6 19.94 5.49 -16.63
CA ARG A 6 19.00 4.73 -17.45
C ARG A 6 17.78 4.47 -16.58
N LEU A 7 16.62 4.96 -17.02
CA LEU A 7 15.37 4.66 -16.37
C LEU A 7 15.16 3.15 -16.47
N ASN A 8 15.10 2.47 -15.32
CA ASN A 8 14.87 1.02 -15.31
C ASN A 8 13.45 0.75 -15.84
N PRO A 9 13.30 -0.11 -16.86
CA PRO A 9 11.98 -0.48 -17.35
C PRO A 9 11.19 -1.22 -16.26
N PRO A 10 9.85 -1.19 -16.33
CA PRO A 10 9.01 -2.02 -15.47
C PRO A 10 9.35 -3.51 -15.62
N PRO A 11 9.14 -4.32 -14.57
CA PRO A 11 9.24 -5.77 -14.68
C PRO A 11 8.18 -6.30 -15.65
N VAL A 12 8.49 -7.40 -16.33
CA VAL A 12 7.51 -8.13 -17.16
C VAL A 12 6.49 -8.82 -16.25
N PHE A 13 5.20 -8.63 -16.50
CA PHE A 13 4.15 -9.30 -15.74
C PHE A 13 3.94 -10.72 -16.25
N THR A 14 4.08 -11.73 -15.40
CA THR A 14 4.06 -13.15 -15.80
C THR A 14 2.80 -13.90 -15.34
N CYS A 15 1.63 -13.26 -15.41
CA CYS A 15 0.33 -13.88 -15.06
C CYS A 15 0.13 -14.20 -13.56
N ALA A 16 0.88 -13.56 -12.67
CA ALA A 16 0.72 -13.76 -11.23
C ALA A 16 -0.68 -13.32 -10.79
N ARG A 17 -1.49 -14.27 -10.31
CA ARG A 17 -2.87 -14.04 -9.82
C ARG A 17 -2.90 -13.80 -8.31
N ASP A 18 -1.96 -12.98 -7.85
CA ASP A 18 -1.96 -12.45 -6.49
C ASP A 18 -2.06 -10.93 -6.55
N GLY A 19 -2.89 -10.37 -5.67
CA GLY A 19 -3.19 -8.95 -5.70
C GLY A 19 -1.96 -8.07 -5.46
N PHE A 20 -0.95 -8.56 -4.73
CA PHE A 20 0.26 -7.81 -4.45
C PHE A 20 1.12 -7.64 -5.70
N SER A 21 1.43 -8.71 -6.42
CA SER A 21 2.22 -8.67 -7.66
C SER A 21 1.52 -7.87 -8.75
N ALA A 22 0.20 -8.02 -8.89
CA ALA A 22 -0.59 -7.26 -9.85
C ALA A 22 -0.56 -5.74 -9.56
N LEU A 23 -0.76 -5.33 -8.29
CA LEU A 23 -0.68 -3.93 -7.90
C LEU A 23 0.74 -3.37 -8.00
N ALA A 24 1.75 -4.14 -7.58
CA ALA A 24 3.14 -3.75 -7.67
C ALA A 24 3.57 -3.49 -9.13
N TRP A 25 3.09 -4.33 -10.05
CA TRP A 25 3.31 -4.13 -11.48
C TRP A 25 2.66 -2.85 -11.99
N LEU A 26 1.39 -2.60 -11.67
CA LEU A 26 0.70 -1.35 -12.04
C LEU A 26 1.41 -0.11 -11.50
N VAL A 27 1.92 -0.15 -10.27
CA VAL A 27 2.70 0.94 -9.67
C VAL A 27 4.03 1.14 -10.42
N ALA A 28 4.74 0.06 -10.75
CA ALA A 28 6.00 0.15 -11.49
C ALA A 28 5.82 0.74 -12.90
N VAL A 29 4.76 0.32 -13.59
CA VAL A 29 4.38 0.83 -14.91
C VAL A 29 4.01 2.32 -14.85
N ASN A 30 3.14 2.72 -13.92
CA ASN A 30 2.78 4.13 -13.74
C ASN A 30 3.99 5.00 -13.36
N ARG A 31 4.87 4.51 -12.49
CA ARG A 31 6.12 5.20 -12.15
C ARG A 31 6.97 5.42 -13.39
N TYR A 32 7.09 4.41 -14.26
CA TYR A 32 7.82 4.53 -15.50
C TYR A 32 7.18 5.56 -16.43
N PHE A 33 5.86 5.57 -16.61
CA PHE A 33 5.16 6.57 -17.42
C PHE A 33 5.46 7.99 -16.97
N ASN A 34 5.41 8.24 -15.67
CA ASN A 34 5.66 9.56 -15.11
C ASN A 34 7.12 9.99 -15.29
N LEU A 35 8.08 9.09 -15.10
CA LEU A 35 9.51 9.39 -15.23
C LEU A 35 9.96 9.52 -16.69
N ALA A 36 9.43 8.68 -17.58
CA ALA A 36 9.68 8.75 -19.02
C ALA A 36 8.83 9.81 -19.74
N LYS A 37 7.90 10.47 -19.03
CA LYS A 37 6.95 11.44 -19.58
C LYS A 37 6.14 10.89 -20.76
N ILE A 38 5.69 9.64 -20.62
CA ILE A 38 4.83 8.98 -21.61
C ILE A 38 3.48 9.69 -21.66
N SER A 39 3.06 10.07 -22.86
CA SER A 39 1.76 10.72 -23.08
C SER A 39 0.62 9.76 -22.75
N GLU A 40 -0.52 10.28 -22.31
CA GLU A 40 -1.64 9.44 -21.84
C GLU A 40 -2.11 8.43 -22.90
N THR A 41 -2.12 8.83 -24.17
CA THR A 41 -2.50 8.00 -25.31
C THR A 41 -1.51 6.88 -25.64
N GLU A 42 -0.26 6.99 -25.17
CA GLU A 42 0.79 6.00 -25.40
C GLU A 42 1.00 5.05 -24.20
N ARG A 43 0.36 5.34 -23.06
CA ARG A 43 0.52 4.55 -21.83
C ARG A 43 0.10 3.09 -22.02
N THR A 44 -1.07 2.85 -22.59
CA THR A 44 -1.56 1.47 -22.79
C THR A 44 -0.64 0.68 -23.73
N PRO A 45 -0.28 1.16 -24.94
CA PRO A 45 0.68 0.47 -25.80
C PRO A 45 2.01 0.14 -25.09
N HIS A 46 2.52 1.08 -24.28
CA HIS A 46 3.70 0.82 -23.47
C HIS A 46 3.46 -0.25 -22.39
N ALA A 47 2.34 -0.23 -21.69
CA ALA A 47 2.00 -1.27 -20.71
C ALA A 47 1.96 -2.67 -21.34
N LEU A 48 1.38 -2.78 -22.54
CA LEU A 48 1.29 -4.05 -23.28
C LEU A 48 2.66 -4.64 -23.60
N SER A 49 3.67 -3.80 -23.86
CA SER A 49 5.05 -4.26 -24.09
C SER A 49 5.70 -4.94 -22.87
N TYR A 50 5.14 -4.73 -21.68
CA TYR A 50 5.58 -5.35 -20.42
C TYR A 50 4.66 -6.47 -19.93
N LEU A 51 3.68 -6.88 -20.74
CA LEU A 51 2.91 -8.10 -20.49
C LEU A 51 3.71 -9.31 -20.99
N GLY A 52 3.90 -10.30 -20.13
CA GLY A 52 4.55 -11.55 -20.49
C GLY A 52 3.75 -12.30 -21.57
N THR A 53 4.45 -13.06 -22.39
CA THR A 53 3.84 -13.95 -23.37
C THR A 53 3.86 -15.40 -22.88
N PRO A 54 2.84 -16.22 -23.20
CA PRO A 54 1.63 -15.87 -23.97
C PRO A 54 0.44 -15.39 -23.12
N GLY A 55 0.40 -15.70 -21.82
CA GLY A 55 -0.82 -15.59 -21.00
C GLY A 55 -1.38 -14.17 -20.89
N PRO A 56 -0.65 -13.23 -20.27
CA PRO A 56 -1.10 -11.85 -20.09
C PRO A 56 -1.41 -11.11 -21.39
N ALA A 57 -0.59 -11.30 -22.43
CA ALA A 57 -0.85 -10.72 -23.75
C ALA A 57 -2.17 -11.23 -24.35
N ARG A 58 -2.41 -12.56 -24.33
CA ARG A 58 -3.65 -13.15 -24.86
C ARG A 58 -4.89 -12.74 -24.09
N TRP A 59 -4.77 -12.51 -22.78
CA TRP A 59 -5.88 -11.97 -21.99
C TRP A 59 -6.30 -10.61 -22.52
N PHE A 60 -5.34 -9.72 -22.81
CA PHE A 60 -5.67 -8.40 -23.35
C PHE A 60 -6.31 -8.50 -24.74
N ASP A 61 -5.78 -9.36 -25.63
CA ASP A 61 -6.40 -9.62 -26.93
C ASP A 61 -7.86 -10.09 -26.79
N GLY A 62 -8.17 -10.87 -25.75
CA GLY A 62 -9.50 -11.38 -25.47
C GLY A 62 -10.43 -10.43 -24.71
N CYS A 63 -9.93 -9.31 -24.15
CA CYS A 63 -10.73 -8.39 -23.34
C CYS A 63 -11.56 -7.39 -24.18
N GLY A 64 -11.27 -7.29 -25.48
CA GLY A 64 -12.02 -6.45 -26.42
C GLY A 64 -11.74 -4.96 -26.30
N LEU A 65 -10.69 -4.56 -25.59
CA LEU A 65 -10.22 -3.17 -25.53
C LEU A 65 -9.27 -2.86 -26.69
N PRO A 66 -9.30 -1.65 -27.27
CA PRO A 66 -8.30 -1.23 -28.23
C PRO A 66 -6.95 -0.99 -27.53
N ASP A 67 -5.83 -1.19 -28.25
CA ASP A 67 -4.48 -0.92 -27.75
C ASP A 67 -4.28 0.53 -27.26
N THR A 68 -5.10 1.46 -27.77
CA THR A 68 -5.08 2.88 -27.41
C THR A 68 -6.07 3.26 -26.32
N CYS A 69 -6.68 2.29 -25.62
CA CYS A 69 -7.61 2.58 -24.53
C CYS A 69 -6.94 3.39 -23.42
N ASN A 70 -7.72 4.14 -22.65
CA ASN A 70 -7.20 4.91 -21.54
C ASN A 70 -6.63 3.98 -20.46
N PHE A 71 -5.36 4.19 -20.12
CA PHE A 71 -4.67 3.31 -19.18
C PHE A 71 -5.32 3.31 -17.78
N GLU A 72 -5.76 4.47 -17.30
CA GLU A 72 -6.29 4.63 -15.94
C GLU A 72 -7.76 4.23 -15.83
N THR A 73 -8.58 4.59 -16.82
CA THR A 73 -10.03 4.40 -16.75
C THR A 73 -10.55 3.14 -17.44
N GLU A 74 -9.76 2.51 -18.32
CA GLU A 74 -10.17 1.30 -19.06
C GLU A 74 -9.24 0.10 -18.78
N PHE A 75 -7.94 0.23 -19.07
CA PHE A 75 -6.97 -0.86 -18.90
C PHE A 75 -6.85 -1.29 -17.43
N THR A 76 -6.60 -0.33 -16.52
CA THR A 76 -6.35 -0.61 -15.10
C THR A 76 -7.54 -1.34 -14.44
N PRO A 77 -8.80 -0.91 -14.61
CA PRO A 77 -9.95 -1.65 -14.10
C PRO A 77 -10.05 -3.08 -14.65
N ALA A 78 -9.89 -3.27 -15.96
CA ALA A 78 -9.93 -4.59 -16.59
C ALA A 78 -8.82 -5.51 -16.05
N PHE A 79 -7.59 -4.98 -15.94
CA PHE A 79 -6.44 -5.71 -15.39
C PHE A 79 -6.67 -6.13 -13.94
N LYS A 80 -7.19 -5.22 -13.11
CA LYS A 80 -7.51 -5.53 -11.72
C LYS A 80 -8.58 -6.61 -11.59
N LEU A 81 -9.59 -6.59 -12.46
CA LEU A 81 -10.66 -7.60 -12.46
C LEU A 81 -10.14 -9.01 -12.77
N GLU A 82 -9.17 -9.14 -13.67
CA GLU A 82 -8.59 -10.44 -14.05
C GLU A 82 -7.59 -10.97 -13.02
N TYR A 83 -6.65 -10.13 -12.58
CA TYR A 83 -5.46 -10.61 -11.87
C TYR A 83 -5.52 -10.42 -10.36
N ILE A 84 -6.44 -9.61 -9.84
CA ILE A 84 -6.58 -9.45 -8.40
C ILE A 84 -7.74 -10.30 -7.86
N PRO A 85 -7.49 -11.17 -6.87
CA PRO A 85 -8.54 -11.99 -6.29
C PRO A 85 -9.72 -11.19 -5.75
N ASN A 86 -10.91 -11.79 -5.86
CA ASN A 86 -12.11 -11.24 -5.23
C ASN A 86 -11.89 -11.04 -3.72
N ASN A 87 -12.39 -9.92 -3.20
CA ASN A 87 -12.26 -9.53 -1.78
C ASN A 87 -10.80 -9.37 -1.29
N PHE A 88 -9.83 -9.18 -2.19
CA PHE A 88 -8.42 -8.96 -1.81
C PHE A 88 -8.25 -7.76 -0.87
N ALA A 89 -8.85 -6.60 -1.18
CA ALA A 89 -8.78 -5.42 -0.32
C ALA A 89 -9.37 -5.66 1.09
N GLY A 90 -10.49 -6.41 1.18
CA GLY A 90 -11.07 -6.80 2.46
C GLY A 90 -10.17 -7.77 3.23
N SER A 91 -9.48 -8.69 2.54
CA SER A 91 -8.44 -9.54 3.14
C SER A 91 -7.27 -8.71 3.69
N CYS A 92 -6.73 -7.78 2.90
CA CYS A 92 -5.64 -6.88 3.33
C CYS A 92 -6.04 -6.07 4.55
N ARG A 93 -7.25 -5.50 4.57
CA ARG A 93 -7.78 -4.74 5.71
C ARG A 93 -7.81 -5.60 6.98
N ARG A 94 -8.40 -6.81 6.90
CA ARG A 94 -8.45 -7.74 8.04
C ARG A 94 -7.06 -8.16 8.51
N HIS A 95 -6.12 -8.38 7.59
CA HIS A 95 -4.76 -8.73 7.94
C HIS A 95 -4.08 -7.57 8.66
N LEU A 96 -4.22 -6.34 8.15
CA LEU A 96 -3.62 -5.15 8.73
C LEU A 96 -4.14 -4.88 10.15
N THR A 97 -5.44 -5.05 10.41
CA THR A 97 -6.03 -4.94 11.75
C THR A 97 -5.52 -5.97 12.76
N ASN A 98 -4.99 -7.10 12.28
CA ASN A 98 -4.53 -8.20 13.11
C ASN A 98 -3.01 -8.44 13.01
N LEU A 99 -2.28 -7.60 12.27
CA LEU A 99 -0.87 -7.80 12.01
C LEU A 99 -0.09 -7.57 13.30
N ARG A 100 0.65 -8.58 13.78
CA ARG A 100 1.49 -8.45 14.98
C ARG A 100 2.97 -8.60 14.65
N MET A 101 3.82 -8.03 15.50
CA MET A 101 5.25 -8.25 15.41
C MET A 101 5.63 -9.62 15.99
N THR A 102 5.66 -10.65 15.13
CA THR A 102 5.96 -12.04 15.53
C THR A 102 7.43 -12.42 15.39
N THR A 103 8.24 -11.63 14.67
CA THR A 103 9.65 -11.97 14.35
C THR A 103 10.61 -10.83 14.68
N ASN A 104 10.51 -9.72 13.95
CA ASN A 104 11.26 -8.49 14.21
C ASN A 104 10.49 -7.31 13.61
N PHE A 105 10.84 -6.09 14.04
CA PHE A 105 10.13 -4.89 13.62
C PHE A 105 10.28 -4.58 12.13
N SER A 106 11.44 -4.88 11.53
CA SER A 106 11.67 -4.67 10.10
C SER A 106 10.70 -5.50 9.25
N THR A 107 10.55 -6.78 9.56
CA THR A 107 9.58 -7.67 8.89
C THR A 107 8.15 -7.20 9.13
N TYR A 108 7.80 -6.89 10.38
CA TYR A 108 6.48 -6.36 10.73
C TYR A 108 6.13 -5.11 9.90
N LEU A 109 7.01 -4.12 9.88
CA LEU A 109 6.77 -2.86 9.18
C LEU A 109 6.77 -3.05 7.66
N SER A 110 7.59 -3.96 7.14
CA SER A 110 7.58 -4.31 5.70
C SER A 110 6.22 -4.88 5.30
N THR A 111 5.71 -5.87 6.04
CA THR A 111 4.38 -6.44 5.81
C THR A 111 3.28 -5.41 5.98
N PHE A 112 3.39 -4.53 6.98
CA PHE A 112 2.44 -3.44 7.19
C PHE A 112 2.38 -2.51 5.97
N LYS A 113 3.55 -2.06 5.47
CA LYS A 113 3.64 -1.17 4.31
C LYS A 113 3.14 -1.83 3.02
N GLU A 114 3.37 -3.13 2.85
CA GLU A 114 2.86 -3.90 1.72
C GLU A 114 1.32 -3.96 1.72
N LEU A 115 0.72 -4.29 2.87
CA LEU A 115 -0.73 -4.30 3.05
C LEU A 115 -1.36 -2.91 2.86
N LEU A 116 -0.72 -1.86 3.39
CA LEU A 116 -1.15 -0.48 3.20
C LEU A 116 -1.06 -0.07 1.72
N GLY A 117 0.04 -0.40 1.05
CA GLY A 117 0.22 -0.14 -0.38
C GLY A 117 -0.87 -0.79 -1.22
N ALA A 118 -1.26 -2.02 -0.87
CA ALA A 118 -2.39 -2.70 -1.51
C ALA A 118 -3.70 -1.93 -1.33
N LEU A 119 -4.03 -1.49 -0.11
CA LEU A 119 -5.24 -0.70 0.16
C LEU A 119 -5.25 0.65 -0.56
N LEU A 120 -4.12 1.36 -0.58
CA LEU A 120 -3.97 2.62 -1.31
C LEU A 120 -4.11 2.43 -2.82
N GLY A 121 -3.68 1.28 -3.35
CA GLY A 121 -3.88 0.90 -4.75
C GLY A 121 -5.36 0.79 -5.17
N TYR A 122 -6.29 0.64 -4.20
CA TYR A 122 -7.74 0.64 -4.42
C TYR A 122 -8.40 2.00 -4.16
N ALA A 123 -7.73 2.93 -3.48
CA ALA A 123 -8.26 4.23 -3.15
C ALA A 123 -8.19 5.17 -4.38
N SER A 124 -9.28 5.24 -5.14
CA SER A 124 -9.37 6.04 -6.36
C SER A 124 -9.48 7.55 -6.13
N THR A 125 -9.96 7.97 -4.95
CA THR A 125 -10.14 9.38 -4.59
C THR A 125 -9.21 9.79 -3.46
N ASP A 126 -8.90 11.08 -3.36
CA ASP A 126 -8.08 11.58 -2.27
C ASP A 126 -8.75 11.40 -0.91
N THR A 127 -10.09 11.53 -0.83
CA THR A 127 -10.86 11.18 0.37
C THR A 127 -10.65 9.71 0.76
N ALA A 128 -10.73 8.78 -0.19
CA ALA A 128 -10.51 7.36 0.10
C ALA A 128 -9.07 7.09 0.57
N LYS A 129 -8.07 7.78 0.00
CA LYS A 129 -6.67 7.68 0.43
C LYS A 129 -6.50 8.20 1.85
N THR A 130 -7.12 9.33 2.20
CA THR A 130 -7.13 9.88 3.56
C THR A 130 -7.71 8.86 4.54
N THR A 131 -8.89 8.30 4.26
CA THR A 131 -9.50 7.27 5.11
C THR A 131 -8.62 6.03 5.30
N VAL A 132 -7.94 5.58 4.23
CA VAL A 132 -7.00 4.46 4.31
C VAL A 132 -5.79 4.81 5.19
N ASN A 133 -5.26 6.03 5.08
CA ASN A 133 -4.14 6.49 5.90
C ASN A 133 -4.53 6.63 7.38
N GLU A 134 -5.71 7.17 7.69
CA GLU A 134 -6.24 7.26 9.06
C GLU A 134 -6.41 5.87 9.67
N PHE A 135 -7.03 4.94 8.93
CA PHE A 135 -7.16 3.54 9.34
C PHE A 135 -5.80 2.88 9.61
N ALA A 136 -4.81 3.14 8.75
CA ALA A 136 -3.47 2.61 8.91
C ALA A 136 -2.76 3.21 10.13
N GLN A 137 -2.95 4.49 10.42
CA GLN A 137 -2.41 5.12 11.62
C GLN A 137 -2.96 4.48 12.89
N THR A 138 -4.28 4.29 13.00
CA THR A 138 -4.88 3.59 14.14
C THR A 138 -4.34 2.16 14.24
N SER A 139 -4.27 1.44 13.12
CA SER A 139 -3.87 0.05 13.12
C SER A 139 -2.40 -0.18 13.47
N ILE A 140 -1.48 0.72 13.11
CA ILE A 140 -0.08 0.58 13.53
C ILE A 140 0.08 0.81 15.03
N ILE A 141 -0.65 1.78 15.59
CA ILE A 141 -0.64 2.09 17.03
C ILE A 141 -1.17 0.87 17.81
N ASP A 142 -2.34 0.35 17.42
CA ASP A 142 -3.03 -0.73 18.12
C ASP A 142 -2.31 -2.08 18.10
N ASN A 143 -1.43 -2.31 17.11
CA ASN A 143 -0.81 -3.63 16.92
C ASN A 143 0.72 -3.65 17.02
N CYS A 144 1.35 -2.50 17.30
CA CYS A 144 2.77 -2.48 17.63
C CYS A 144 3.00 -2.91 19.10
N PRO A 145 4.23 -3.29 19.48
CA PRO A 145 4.55 -3.62 20.87
C PRO A 145 4.17 -2.48 21.82
N LEU A 146 3.61 -2.78 23.00
CA LEU A 146 3.06 -1.78 23.93
C LEU A 146 4.02 -0.62 24.23
N VAL A 147 5.31 -0.89 24.38
CA VAL A 147 6.33 0.15 24.64
C VAL A 147 6.45 1.10 23.43
N LEU A 148 6.44 0.55 22.22
CA LEU A 148 6.46 1.35 20.99
C LEU A 148 5.16 2.12 20.80
N GLN A 149 4.02 1.51 21.16
CA GLN A 149 2.71 2.17 21.14
C GLN A 149 2.73 3.45 21.97
N GLN A 150 3.17 3.34 23.24
CA GLN A 150 3.26 4.49 24.15
C GLN A 150 4.21 5.57 23.64
N MET A 151 5.33 5.19 23.01
CA MET A 151 6.26 6.14 22.40
C MET A 151 5.63 6.87 21.21
N ILE A 152 4.93 6.16 20.33
CA ILE A 152 4.25 6.75 19.17
C ILE A 152 3.13 7.69 19.64
N GLU A 153 2.31 7.27 20.59
CA GLU A 153 1.24 8.10 21.16
C GLU A 153 1.80 9.38 21.79
N GLY A 154 2.88 9.27 22.59
CA GLY A 154 3.57 10.44 23.13
C GLY A 154 4.11 11.37 22.05
N HIS A 155 4.64 10.82 20.96
CA HIS A 155 5.15 11.60 19.83
C HIS A 155 4.03 12.33 19.07
N ILE A 156 2.86 11.70 18.91
CA ILE A 156 1.66 12.30 18.30
C ILE A 156 1.12 13.44 19.17
N ILE A 157 1.07 13.26 20.50
CA ILE A 157 0.62 14.32 21.43
C ILE A 157 1.53 15.56 21.32
N GLN A 158 2.84 15.35 21.20
CA GLN A 158 3.81 16.44 21.02
C GLN A 158 3.75 17.05 19.61
N ASN A 159 3.33 16.29 18.60
CA ASN A 159 3.32 16.68 17.19
C ASN A 159 1.97 16.33 16.55
N PRO A 160 0.90 17.12 16.79
CA PRO A 160 -0.45 16.76 16.38
C PRO A 160 -0.66 16.67 14.86
N ASN A 161 0.22 17.30 14.06
CA ASN A 161 0.16 17.29 12.59
C ASN A 161 1.11 16.24 11.97
N ILE A 162 1.54 15.24 12.74
CA ILE A 162 2.45 14.21 12.24
C ILE A 162 1.77 13.35 11.17
N THR A 163 2.48 13.11 10.08
CA THR A 163 2.02 12.24 8.99
C THR A 163 2.32 10.77 9.28
N LEU A 164 1.58 9.86 8.65
CA LEU A 164 1.84 8.41 8.75
C LEU A 164 3.27 8.03 8.34
N ILE A 165 3.84 8.72 7.35
CA ILE A 165 5.24 8.49 6.93
C ILE A 165 6.20 8.85 8.06
N GLN A 166 5.97 9.97 8.74
CA GLN A 166 6.79 10.38 9.89
C GLN A 166 6.62 9.42 11.07
N ILE A 167 5.42 8.88 11.30
CA ILE A 167 5.19 7.83 12.30
C ILE A 167 6.04 6.59 11.98
N PHE A 168 6.06 6.15 10.71
CA PHE A 168 6.91 5.01 10.31
C PHE A 168 8.40 5.28 10.53
N GLN A 169 8.87 6.49 10.18
CA GLN A 169 10.27 6.88 10.39
C GLN A 169 10.63 6.90 11.88
N TYR A 170 9.77 7.48 12.70
CA TYR A 170 9.95 7.51 14.15
C TYR A 170 9.99 6.09 14.74
N ALA A 171 9.05 5.23 14.35
CA ALA A 171 8.99 3.86 14.83
C ALA A 171 10.24 3.03 14.43
N GLN A 172 10.76 3.24 13.22
CA GLN A 172 12.02 2.63 12.78
C GLN A 172 13.22 3.11 13.60
N GLU A 173 13.28 4.39 13.94
CA GLU A 173 14.36 4.93 14.78
C GLU A 173 14.27 4.40 16.21
N MET A 174 13.07 4.31 16.78
CA MET A 174 12.88 3.73 18.11
C MET A 174 13.29 2.25 18.14
N ASP A 175 12.93 1.47 17.12
CA ASP A 175 13.37 0.07 17.03
C ASP A 175 14.90 -0.04 16.91
N ARG A 176 15.55 0.86 16.16
CA ARG A 176 17.01 0.91 16.06
C ARG A 176 17.68 1.12 17.42
N ILE A 177 17.06 1.89 18.31
CA ILE A 177 17.59 2.21 19.64
C ILE A 177 17.26 1.11 20.66
N TYR A 178 16.01 0.63 20.67
CA TYR A 178 15.49 -0.24 21.74
C TYR A 178 15.37 -1.71 21.35
N SER A 179 15.45 -2.05 20.06
CA SER A 179 15.41 -3.42 19.53
C SER A 179 14.21 -4.23 20.06
N PHE A 180 13.00 -3.82 19.68
CA PHE A 180 11.77 -4.38 20.24
C PHE A 180 11.68 -5.89 20.01
N LYS A 181 11.20 -6.61 21.03
CA LYS A 181 11.07 -8.07 20.99
C LYS A 181 9.68 -8.49 20.54
N PRO A 182 9.55 -9.63 19.81
CA PRO A 182 8.26 -10.13 19.36
C PRO A 182 7.25 -10.27 20.48
N ASP A 183 6.01 -9.91 20.16
CA ASP A 183 4.91 -10.10 21.09
C ASP A 183 4.31 -11.49 20.87
N THR A 184 4.63 -12.40 21.77
CA THR A 184 4.11 -13.79 21.79
C THR A 184 2.91 -13.96 22.71
N GLY A 185 2.46 -12.87 23.36
CA GLY A 185 1.36 -12.89 24.33
C GLY A 185 -0.04 -12.74 23.73
N PRO A 186 -1.09 -13.11 24.48
CA PRO A 186 -2.47 -12.78 24.13
C PRO A 186 -2.68 -11.25 24.12
N LYS A 187 -3.58 -10.76 23.24
CA LYS A 187 -3.87 -9.31 23.11
C LYS A 187 -4.38 -8.80 24.45
N THR A 188 -3.61 -7.99 25.17
CA THR A 188 -4.17 -7.13 26.21
C THR A 188 -4.82 -5.98 25.48
N ASN A 189 -6.14 -5.97 25.37
CA ASN A 189 -6.87 -4.82 24.84
C ASN A 189 -6.51 -3.61 25.71
N SER A 190 -5.65 -2.71 25.21
CA SER A 190 -5.44 -1.43 25.85
C SER A 190 -6.70 -0.60 25.60
N LEU A 191 -7.52 -0.45 26.63
CA LEU A 191 -8.73 0.40 26.64
C LEU A 191 -8.40 1.90 26.71
N ALA A 192 -7.23 2.32 26.22
CA ALA A 192 -6.84 3.71 26.07
C ALA A 192 -6.58 3.88 24.56
N ILE A 193 -7.51 4.32 23.73
CA ILE A 193 -8.13 5.64 23.69
C ILE A 193 -9.52 5.48 23.05
N ALA A 194 -10.57 5.26 23.85
CA ALA A 194 -11.96 5.31 23.38
C ALA A 194 -12.68 6.61 23.80
N SER A 195 -11.94 7.60 24.30
CA SER A 195 -12.53 8.75 25.00
C SER A 195 -11.96 10.09 24.54
N VAL A 196 -12.05 10.43 23.25
CA VAL A 196 -11.90 11.85 22.82
C VAL A 196 -12.88 12.29 21.71
N SER A 197 -13.55 11.39 20.96
CA SER A 197 -14.41 11.83 19.83
C SER A 197 -15.93 11.81 20.08
N GLN A 198 -16.42 11.59 21.32
CA GLN A 198 -17.87 11.54 21.60
C GLN A 198 -18.51 12.85 22.08
N TYR A 199 -17.78 13.96 22.12
CA TYR A 199 -18.37 15.28 22.43
C TYR A 199 -18.13 16.24 21.27
N HIS A 200 -18.86 16.10 20.17
CA HIS A 200 -19.22 17.18 19.24
C HIS A 200 -20.31 16.64 18.30
N ASN A 201 -21.54 16.48 18.84
CA ASN A 201 -22.81 16.56 18.13
C ASN A 201 -23.94 16.35 19.15
N LEU A 202 -24.07 17.32 20.05
CA LEU A 202 -25.35 17.69 20.63
C LEU A 202 -25.62 19.10 20.11
N LEU A 203 -26.44 19.17 19.05
CA LEU A 203 -27.44 20.19 18.72
C LEU A 203 -28.00 19.90 17.33
#